data_AF-A0A6V8LLC2-F1
#
_entry.id   AF-A0A6V8LLC2-F1
#
_cell.length_a   1.000
_cell.length_b   1.000
_cell.length_c   1.000
_cell.angle_alpha   90.00
_cell.angle_beta   90.00
_cell.angle_gamma   90.00
#
_symmetry.space_group_name_H-M   'P 1'
#
loop_
_entity.id
_entity.type
_entity.pdbx_description
1 polymer ?
#
loop_
_entity_poly.entity_id
_entity_poly.type
_entity_poly.pdbx_seq_one_letter_code
_entity_poly.pdbx_strand_id
1 'polypeptide(L)'
;MLVLATAACTAQRPEPSLPVPAETAHLTARLDVPAGYAPLSVEFADARRGYALFVRCGGERCEARLFGTEDGGRSWRARTHPRPQAKNHQIYVGGGPVVVLLAEPHAWYVSRTGAATWQSRPYDASGVPPADYHSADGQFYLDCPEKGGCAFRDWTAPDWHQDVPADLDSARSLTNGRDGRLWLAGVDGGRAVTAYGKSAGHFTPLAVPEQPGGTIWNARVATSADGRDVWLVADQEQASSGGQGGGRLAVRHAAARKGTGLPLIWQLQGGSWVPRPITGITQERRMPYAVAPAGGGLLAITGPDVSGYLDGGAYIPSPGMPRLDWVGQLPDGTLYGRDNQPGMTYLSTGTGARRTWTAVKVTA
;
A
#
# COMPACT_ATOMS: atom_id res chain seq x y z
N MET A 1 37.52 -40.63 -19.57
CA MET A 1 36.23 -39.95 -19.35
C MET A 1 36.39 -39.13 -18.08
N LEU A 2 36.72 -37.84 -18.22
CA LEU A 2 37.10 -36.96 -17.10
C LEU A 2 35.83 -36.24 -16.62
N VAL A 3 35.38 -36.52 -15.41
CA VAL A 3 34.23 -35.84 -14.79
C VAL A 3 34.72 -34.55 -14.15
N LEU A 4 34.43 -33.41 -14.77
CA LEU A 4 34.64 -32.08 -14.19
C LEU A 4 33.53 -31.81 -13.18
N ALA A 5 33.86 -31.90 -11.89
CA ALA A 5 33.00 -31.44 -10.81
C ALA A 5 33.06 -29.90 -10.74
N THR A 6 32.03 -29.22 -11.24
CA THR A 6 31.86 -27.78 -11.02
C THR A 6 31.41 -27.55 -9.58
N ALA A 7 32.34 -27.10 -8.74
CA ALA A 7 32.02 -26.61 -7.39
C ALA A 7 31.17 -25.33 -7.53
N ALA A 8 29.88 -25.44 -7.21
CA ALA A 8 29.01 -24.27 -7.10
C ALA A 8 29.41 -23.50 -5.84
N CYS A 9 30.05 -22.34 -6.00
CA CYS A 9 30.22 -21.38 -4.92
C CYS A 9 28.85 -20.87 -4.49
N THR A 10 28.30 -21.43 -3.41
CA THR A 10 27.19 -20.83 -2.67
C THR A 10 27.70 -19.52 -2.09
N ALA A 11 27.35 -18.39 -2.74
CA ALA A 11 27.65 -17.07 -2.21
C ALA A 11 27.04 -16.97 -0.81
N GLN A 12 27.90 -16.92 0.21
CA GLN A 12 27.49 -16.83 1.60
C GLN A 12 26.75 -15.51 1.78
N ARG A 13 25.46 -15.58 2.15
CA ARG A 13 24.64 -14.40 2.39
C ARG A 13 25.33 -13.58 3.49
N PRO A 14 25.61 -12.29 3.28
CA PRO A 14 26.22 -11.47 4.31
C PRO A 14 25.38 -11.58 5.59
N GLU A 15 26.06 -11.83 6.70
CA GLU A 15 25.43 -12.01 8.01
C GLU A 15 24.56 -10.78 8.32
N PRO A 16 23.32 -10.95 8.80
CA PRO A 16 22.45 -9.82 9.08
C PRO A 16 23.10 -8.95 10.16
N SER A 17 23.63 -7.80 9.78
CA SER A 17 24.04 -6.80 10.76
C SER A 17 22.78 -6.39 11.52
N LEU A 18 22.82 -6.45 12.87
CA LEU A 18 21.73 -6.00 13.73
C LEU A 18 21.20 -4.63 13.26
N PRO A 19 19.89 -4.36 13.38
CA PRO A 19 19.35 -3.06 13.01
C PRO A 19 20.10 -1.97 13.77
N VAL A 20 20.68 -1.02 13.05
CA VAL A 20 21.10 0.24 13.66
C VAL A 20 19.83 0.92 14.16
N PRO A 21 19.80 1.44 15.41
CA PRO A 21 18.65 2.20 15.90
C PRO A 21 18.23 3.23 14.85
N ALA A 22 16.96 3.19 14.49
CA ALA A 22 16.44 4.08 13.47
C ALA A 22 16.28 5.47 14.08
N GLU A 23 16.93 6.47 13.50
CA GLU A 23 16.67 7.86 13.85
C GLU A 23 15.38 8.33 13.15
N THR A 24 14.50 8.97 13.93
CA THR A 24 13.29 9.62 13.40
C THR A 24 13.48 11.12 13.42
N ALA A 25 13.60 11.73 12.24
CA ALA A 25 13.53 13.17 12.09
C ALA A 25 12.07 13.63 12.23
N HIS A 26 11.83 14.77 12.89
CA HIS A 26 10.50 15.33 13.05
C HIS A 26 10.36 16.61 12.24
N LEU A 27 9.42 16.62 11.29
CA LEU A 27 9.01 17.77 10.50
C LEU A 27 7.60 18.16 10.90
N THR A 28 7.44 19.38 11.42
CA THR A 28 6.12 19.95 11.69
C THR A 28 5.93 21.16 10.80
N ALA A 29 4.88 21.13 9.98
CA ALA A 29 4.50 22.23 9.11
C ALA A 29 3.15 22.79 9.56
N ARG A 30 3.16 24.07 9.96
CA ARG A 30 1.92 24.82 10.18
C ARG A 30 1.48 25.43 8.86
N LEU A 31 0.30 25.07 8.40
CA LEU A 31 -0.25 25.52 7.13
C LEU A 31 -1.22 26.66 7.37
N ASP A 32 -1.20 27.64 6.48
CA ASP A 32 -2.12 28.78 6.51
C ASP A 32 -3.52 28.34 6.09
N VAL A 33 -4.26 27.77 7.04
CA VAL A 33 -5.68 27.43 6.90
C VAL A 33 -6.49 28.22 7.94
N PRO A 34 -7.70 28.70 7.57
CA PRO A 34 -8.56 29.38 8.52
C PRO A 34 -8.91 28.50 9.73
N ALA A 35 -9.26 29.15 10.85
CA ALA A 35 -9.73 28.45 12.04
C ALA A 35 -10.92 27.51 11.73
N GLY A 36 -10.90 26.33 12.36
CA GLY A 36 -11.93 25.29 12.21
C GLY A 36 -11.65 24.26 11.11
N TYR A 37 -10.57 24.40 10.34
CA TYR A 37 -10.11 23.35 9.45
C TYR A 37 -9.31 22.29 10.22
N ALA A 38 -9.54 21.02 9.90
CA ALA A 38 -8.78 19.89 10.41
C ALA A 38 -8.15 19.11 9.24
N PRO A 39 -6.98 18.47 9.43
CA PRO A 39 -6.39 17.61 8.41
C PRO A 39 -7.28 16.39 8.21
N LEU A 40 -7.78 16.20 6.99
CA LEU A 40 -8.55 15.03 6.59
C LEU A 40 -7.63 13.90 6.13
N SER A 41 -6.65 14.21 5.28
CA SER A 41 -5.69 13.24 4.76
C SER A 41 -4.34 13.90 4.45
N VAL A 42 -3.27 13.13 4.61
CA VAL A 42 -1.91 13.47 4.20
C VAL A 42 -1.34 12.28 3.46
N GLU A 43 -1.10 12.41 2.16
CA GLU A 43 -0.69 11.30 1.29
C GLU A 43 0.56 11.65 0.49
N PHE A 44 1.38 10.64 0.22
CA PHE A 44 2.64 10.81 -0.51
C PHE A 44 2.68 9.90 -1.73
N ALA A 45 3.17 10.42 -2.85
CA ALA A 45 3.46 9.66 -4.07
C ALA A 45 4.82 8.95 -3.96
N ASP A 46 5.75 9.57 -3.25
CA ASP A 46 7.13 9.14 -3.04
C ASP A 46 7.72 9.88 -1.82
N ALA A 47 9.02 9.71 -1.54
CA ALA A 47 9.71 10.38 -0.43
C ALA A 47 9.62 11.91 -0.41
N ARG A 48 9.27 12.55 -1.54
CA ARG A 48 9.37 13.99 -1.74
C ARG A 48 8.01 14.64 -2.00
N ARG A 49 7.20 14.02 -2.84
CA ARG A 49 5.94 14.56 -3.33
C ARG A 49 4.78 14.04 -2.49
N GLY A 50 4.03 14.97 -1.93
CA GLY A 50 2.86 14.66 -1.11
C GLY A 50 1.85 15.78 -1.09
N TYR A 51 0.67 15.48 -0.57
CA TYR A 51 -0.48 16.35 -0.56
C TYR A 51 -1.19 16.25 0.78
N ALA A 52 -1.69 17.39 1.26
CA ALA A 52 -2.48 17.46 2.48
C ALA A 52 -3.82 18.12 2.16
N LEU A 53 -4.90 17.43 2.51
CA LEU A 53 -6.27 17.89 2.36
C LEU A 53 -6.81 18.25 3.74
N PHE A 54 -7.22 19.49 3.91
CA PHE A 54 -7.87 20.00 5.11
C PHE A 54 -9.33 20.24 4.83
N VAL A 55 -10.19 19.96 5.80
CA VAL A 55 -11.63 20.21 5.68
C VAL A 55 -12.20 20.91 6.89
N ARG A 56 -13.27 21.67 6.68
CA ARG A 56 -14.17 22.20 7.71
C ARG A 56 -15.59 21.86 7.31
N CYS A 57 -16.28 21.05 8.11
CA CYS A 57 -17.62 20.58 7.82
C CYS A 57 -18.66 21.18 8.76
N GLY A 58 -19.83 21.51 8.21
CA GLY A 58 -21.02 21.94 8.95
C GLY A 58 -22.29 21.57 8.19
N GLY A 59 -23.17 20.79 8.82
CA GLY A 59 -24.35 20.21 8.15
C GLY A 59 -23.94 19.32 6.97
N GLU A 60 -24.61 19.47 5.82
CA GLU A 60 -24.28 18.74 4.58
C GLU A 60 -23.17 19.40 3.74
N ARG A 61 -22.41 20.35 4.28
CA ARG A 61 -21.38 21.07 3.51
C ARG A 61 -20.02 21.01 4.21
N CYS A 62 -19.03 20.60 3.44
CA CYS A 62 -17.61 20.63 3.79
C CYS A 62 -16.88 21.57 2.84
N GLU A 63 -16.11 22.49 3.43
CA GLU A 63 -15.13 23.28 2.70
C GLU A 63 -13.76 22.60 2.77
N ALA A 64 -13.00 22.62 1.67
CA ALA A 64 -11.69 22.01 1.57
C ALA A 64 -10.56 23.00 1.23
N ARG A 65 -9.35 22.71 1.69
CA ARG A 65 -8.10 23.36 1.30
C ARG A 65 -7.06 22.29 0.98
N LEU A 66 -6.36 22.47 -0.15
CA LEU A 66 -5.37 21.52 -0.64
C LEU A 66 -3.98 22.16 -0.61
N PHE A 67 -3.01 21.40 -0.13
CA PHE A 67 -1.60 21.77 -0.13
C PHE A 67 -0.77 20.66 -0.77
N GLY A 68 0.34 21.03 -1.40
CA GLY A 68 1.32 20.08 -1.93
C GLY A 68 2.74 20.39 -1.47
N THR A 69 3.54 19.34 -1.31
CA THR A 69 4.98 19.39 -1.02
C THR A 69 5.76 18.73 -2.15
N GLU A 70 6.99 19.19 -2.38
CA GLU A 70 7.97 18.61 -3.33
C GLU A 70 9.31 18.24 -2.66
N ASP A 71 9.39 18.39 -1.33
CA ASP A 71 10.61 18.23 -0.52
C ASP A 71 10.40 17.35 0.74
N GLY A 72 9.39 16.48 0.71
CA GLY A 72 9.11 15.51 1.79
C GLY A 72 8.39 16.12 2.99
N GLY A 73 7.68 17.23 2.80
CA GLY A 73 6.90 17.91 3.83
C GLY A 73 7.67 18.99 4.58
N ARG A 74 8.86 19.39 4.11
CA ARG A 74 9.61 20.51 4.70
C ARG A 74 8.99 21.85 4.33
N SER A 75 8.45 21.97 3.12
CA SER A 75 7.67 23.12 2.69
C SER A 75 6.38 22.68 1.99
N TRP A 76 5.33 23.47 2.17
CA TRP A 76 4.00 23.20 1.63
C TRP A 76 3.49 24.43 0.92
N ARG A 77 2.88 24.21 -0.25
CA ARG A 77 2.30 25.27 -1.06
C ARG A 77 0.81 25.01 -1.25
N ALA A 78 0.00 26.04 -1.07
CA ALA A 78 -1.42 25.96 -1.40
C ALA A 78 -1.60 25.60 -2.89
N ARG A 79 -2.54 24.70 -3.17
CA ARG A 79 -2.94 24.31 -4.52
C ARG A 79 -4.42 24.65 -4.72
N THR A 80 -4.77 25.01 -5.94
CA THR A 80 -6.17 25.30 -6.28
C THR A 80 -6.98 24.02 -6.22
N HIS A 81 -7.96 23.99 -5.32
CA HIS A 81 -8.94 22.91 -5.24
C HIS A 81 -10.05 23.17 -6.29
N PRO A 82 -10.34 22.23 -7.21
CA PRO A 82 -11.25 22.49 -8.33
C PRO A 82 -12.71 22.65 -7.88
N ARG A 83 -13.08 22.02 -6.75
CA ARG A 83 -14.40 22.14 -6.15
C ARG A 83 -14.34 22.21 -4.61
N PRO A 84 -13.98 23.35 -4.00
CA PRO A 84 -13.68 23.42 -2.57
C PRO A 84 -14.91 23.25 -1.66
N GLN A 85 -16.13 23.36 -2.18
CA GLN A 85 -17.37 23.14 -1.43
C GLN A 85 -18.09 21.89 -1.96
N ALA A 86 -18.28 20.89 -1.10
CA ALA A 86 -18.91 19.61 -1.41
C ALA A 86 -19.51 18.97 -0.15
N LYS A 87 -20.29 17.89 -0.28
CA LYS A 87 -20.81 17.14 0.88
C LYS A 87 -19.71 16.36 1.60
N ASN A 88 -18.74 15.86 0.84
CA ASN A 88 -17.62 15.07 1.30
C ASN A 88 -16.44 15.28 0.35
N HIS A 89 -15.21 15.17 0.87
CA HIS A 89 -13.98 15.27 0.09
C HIS A 89 -13.09 14.06 0.36
N GLN A 90 -12.44 13.54 -0.68
CA GLN A 90 -11.39 12.52 -0.53
C GLN A 90 -10.25 12.85 -1.50
N ILE A 91 -9.02 12.46 -1.13
CA ILE A 91 -7.85 12.61 -1.99
C ILE A 91 -7.12 11.27 -2.06
N TYR A 92 -6.58 10.98 -3.25
CA TYR A 92 -5.76 9.83 -3.53
C TYR A 92 -4.55 10.27 -4.33
N VAL A 93 -3.39 9.81 -3.89
CA VAL A 93 -2.14 10.08 -4.60
C VAL A 93 -1.72 8.86 -5.39
N GLY A 94 -1.57 9.05 -6.69
CA GLY A 94 -1.17 8.02 -7.64
C GLY A 94 0.34 8.00 -7.90
N GLY A 95 0.74 7.28 -8.94
CA GLY A 95 2.13 7.22 -9.38
C GLY A 95 2.55 8.53 -10.05
N GLY A 96 3.77 9.00 -9.76
CA GLY A 96 4.30 10.22 -10.37
C GLY A 96 3.55 11.48 -9.93
N PRO A 97 3.08 12.35 -10.85
CA PRO A 97 2.35 13.58 -10.53
C PRO A 97 0.82 13.37 -10.42
N VAL A 98 0.32 12.14 -10.43
CA VAL A 98 -1.12 11.87 -10.47
C VAL A 98 -1.76 12.11 -9.10
N VAL A 99 -2.82 12.91 -9.09
CA VAL A 99 -3.66 13.17 -7.93
C VAL A 99 -5.11 13.02 -8.34
N VAL A 100 -5.87 12.23 -7.59
CA VAL A 100 -7.30 12.04 -7.80
C VAL A 100 -8.03 12.59 -6.58
N LEU A 101 -9.03 13.43 -6.82
CA LEU A 101 -9.84 14.06 -5.79
C LEU A 101 -11.29 13.74 -6.03
N LEU A 102 -11.99 13.31 -4.98
CA LEU A 102 -13.44 13.17 -5.00
C LEU A 102 -14.07 14.34 -4.24
N ALA A 103 -15.05 15.01 -4.86
CA ALA A 103 -15.87 16.02 -4.19
C ALA A 103 -17.35 15.66 -4.40
N GLU A 104 -17.96 14.96 -3.44
CA GLU A 104 -19.31 14.41 -3.58
C GLU A 104 -20.39 15.50 -3.45
N PRO A 105 -21.53 15.36 -4.17
CA PRO A 105 -21.82 14.36 -5.20
C PRO A 105 -21.42 14.85 -6.60
N HIS A 106 -20.46 15.78 -6.70
CA HIS A 106 -20.23 16.55 -7.92
C HIS A 106 -19.48 15.75 -8.97
N ALA A 107 -18.23 15.40 -8.67
CA ALA A 107 -17.34 14.80 -9.64
C ALA A 107 -16.09 14.22 -8.98
N TRP A 108 -15.45 13.32 -9.71
CA TRP A 108 -14.04 13.04 -9.57
C TRP A 108 -13.23 14.10 -10.34
N TYR A 109 -12.10 14.50 -9.79
CA TYR A 109 -11.15 15.42 -10.41
C TYR A 109 -9.80 14.75 -10.47
N VAL A 110 -9.24 14.68 -11.66
CA VAL A 110 -7.97 14.03 -11.93
C VAL A 110 -6.97 15.09 -12.35
N SER A 111 -5.82 15.13 -11.68
CA SER A 111 -4.67 15.92 -12.08
C SER A 111 -3.53 14.98 -12.44
N ARG A 112 -2.94 15.16 -13.63
CA ARG A 112 -1.67 14.52 -14.03
C ARG A 112 -0.47 15.46 -13.90
N THR A 113 -0.65 16.61 -13.26
CA THR A 113 0.33 17.71 -13.16
C THR A 113 0.57 18.14 -11.71
N GLY A 114 0.35 17.23 -10.75
CA GLY A 114 0.60 17.49 -9.34
C GLY A 114 -0.30 18.55 -8.71
N ALA A 115 -1.61 18.44 -8.97
CA ALA A 115 -2.67 19.36 -8.57
C ALA A 115 -2.55 20.78 -9.16
N ALA A 116 -1.81 20.96 -10.26
CA ALA A 116 -1.75 22.24 -10.98
C ALA A 116 -2.96 22.45 -11.91
N THR A 117 -3.41 21.40 -12.59
CA THR A 117 -4.56 21.42 -13.52
C THR A 117 -5.44 20.20 -13.32
N TRP A 118 -6.75 20.37 -13.47
CA TRP A 118 -7.73 19.31 -13.18
C TRP A 118 -8.61 19.01 -14.39
N GLN A 119 -8.86 17.73 -14.62
CA GLN A 119 -9.91 17.22 -15.50
C GLN A 119 -11.03 16.64 -14.63
N SER A 120 -12.27 17.08 -14.86
CA SER A 120 -13.42 16.49 -14.18
C SER A 120 -13.88 15.21 -14.87
N ARG A 121 -14.38 14.27 -14.07
CA ARG A 121 -15.09 13.06 -14.48
C ARG A 121 -16.40 12.99 -13.67
N PRO A 122 -17.54 12.65 -14.30
CA PRO A 122 -18.80 12.54 -13.57
C PRO A 122 -18.67 11.64 -12.35
N TYR A 123 -19.32 12.03 -11.26
CA TYR A 123 -19.50 11.16 -10.12
C TYR A 123 -20.59 10.14 -10.45
N ASP A 124 -20.30 8.85 -10.28
CA ASP A 124 -21.32 7.80 -10.27
C ASP A 124 -21.61 7.35 -8.84
N ALA A 125 -22.83 6.87 -8.59
CA ALA A 125 -23.23 6.40 -7.27
C ALA A 125 -22.56 5.07 -6.87
N SER A 126 -21.96 4.34 -7.82
CA SER A 126 -21.11 3.19 -7.49
C SER A 126 -19.80 3.62 -6.81
N GLY A 127 -19.44 4.89 -6.91
CA GLY A 127 -18.24 5.46 -6.31
C GLY A 127 -16.96 4.94 -6.97
N VAL A 128 -17.01 4.39 -8.19
CA VAL A 128 -15.81 3.79 -8.80
C VAL A 128 -14.81 4.91 -9.09
N PRO A 129 -13.57 4.85 -8.57
CA PRO A 129 -12.58 5.87 -8.87
C PRO A 129 -12.15 5.81 -10.35
N PRO A 130 -11.76 6.95 -10.97
CA PRO A 130 -11.23 6.96 -12.32
C PRO A 130 -9.99 6.06 -12.45
N ALA A 131 -9.75 5.48 -13.63
CA ALA A 131 -8.61 4.59 -13.86
C ALA A 131 -7.25 5.18 -13.46
N ASP A 132 -7.06 6.50 -13.57
CA ASP A 132 -5.90 7.24 -13.06
C ASP A 132 -5.54 6.96 -11.59
N TYR A 133 -6.55 6.65 -10.77
CA TYR A 133 -6.37 6.18 -9.41
C TYR A 133 -5.40 5.00 -9.37
N HIS A 134 -5.40 4.14 -10.39
CA HIS A 134 -4.56 2.95 -10.49
C HIS A 134 -3.10 3.20 -10.90
N SER A 135 -2.71 4.44 -11.18
CA SER A 135 -1.34 4.78 -11.65
C SER A 135 -0.17 4.37 -10.73
N ALA A 136 -0.36 4.25 -9.41
CA ALA A 136 0.73 3.79 -8.51
C ALA A 136 0.89 2.26 -8.44
N ASP A 137 -0.12 1.48 -8.85
CA ASP A 137 -0.09 0.01 -8.77
C ASP A 137 0.71 -0.60 -9.92
N GLY A 138 1.03 0.21 -10.94
CA GLY A 138 1.65 -0.18 -12.20
C GLY A 138 0.73 0.08 -13.38
N GLN A 139 0.96 -0.60 -14.51
CA GLN A 139 0.17 -0.42 -15.74
C GLN A 139 -1.22 -1.06 -15.62
N PHE A 140 -1.29 -2.25 -15.03
CA PHE A 140 -2.53 -3.01 -14.97
C PHE A 140 -3.16 -2.98 -13.58
N TYR A 141 -4.48 -3.05 -13.53
CA TYR A 141 -5.25 -3.25 -12.29
C TYR A 141 -6.37 -4.26 -12.51
N LEU A 142 -6.91 -4.80 -11.40
CA LEU A 142 -8.10 -5.63 -11.43
C LEU A 142 -9.34 -4.80 -11.15
N ASP A 143 -10.32 -4.92 -12.02
CA ASP A 143 -11.67 -4.42 -11.85
C ASP A 143 -12.58 -5.61 -11.51
N CYS A 144 -13.03 -5.66 -10.25
CA CYS A 144 -13.80 -6.77 -9.69
C CYS A 144 -15.15 -6.24 -9.18
N PRO A 145 -16.18 -6.15 -10.04
CA PRO A 145 -17.50 -5.68 -9.63
C PRO A 145 -18.13 -6.61 -8.58
N GLU A 146 -19.11 -6.10 -7.81
CA GLU A 146 -19.86 -6.92 -6.83
C GLU A 146 -20.59 -8.11 -7.48
N LYS A 147 -20.94 -7.99 -8.77
CA LYS A 147 -21.53 -9.04 -9.58
C LYS A 147 -20.71 -9.23 -10.86
N GLY A 148 -20.38 -10.47 -11.18
CA GLY A 148 -19.57 -10.83 -12.35
C GLY A 148 -18.17 -11.31 -11.98
N GLY A 149 -17.38 -11.64 -13.01
CA GLY A 149 -15.95 -11.95 -12.86
C GLY A 149 -15.10 -10.69 -12.77
N CYS A 150 -13.83 -10.86 -12.43
CA CYS A 150 -12.85 -9.77 -12.51
C CYS A 150 -12.29 -9.63 -13.94
N ALA A 151 -11.89 -8.43 -14.29
CA ALA A 151 -11.14 -8.15 -15.52
C ALA A 151 -9.85 -7.38 -15.23
N PHE A 152 -8.80 -7.69 -15.97
CA PHE A 152 -7.64 -6.84 -16.12
C PHE A 152 -8.02 -5.58 -16.89
N ARG A 153 -7.52 -4.45 -16.42
CA ARG A 153 -7.65 -3.14 -17.06
C ARG A 153 -6.28 -2.49 -17.17
N ASP A 154 -6.09 -1.66 -18.19
CA ASP A 154 -4.92 -0.79 -18.33
C ASP A 154 -5.36 0.65 -18.07
N TRP A 155 -4.79 1.30 -17.07
CA TRP A 155 -5.21 2.67 -16.74
C TRP A 155 -4.76 3.71 -17.79
N THR A 156 -3.80 3.35 -18.64
CA THR A 156 -3.33 4.17 -19.76
C THR A 156 -4.12 3.93 -21.05
N ALA A 157 -4.79 2.79 -21.17
CA ALA A 157 -5.61 2.40 -22.31
C ALA A 157 -7.02 1.97 -21.83
N PRO A 158 -7.93 2.93 -21.56
CA PRO A 158 -9.20 2.66 -20.87
C PRO A 158 -10.14 1.71 -21.61
N ASP A 159 -10.03 1.60 -22.93
CA ASP A 159 -10.83 0.68 -23.74
C ASP A 159 -10.30 -0.77 -23.72
N TRP A 160 -9.03 -0.94 -23.34
CA TRP A 160 -8.40 -2.26 -23.27
C TRP A 160 -8.81 -2.98 -21.98
N HIS A 161 -9.21 -4.24 -22.12
CA HIS A 161 -9.49 -5.12 -21.01
C HIS A 161 -9.30 -6.58 -21.40
N GLN A 162 -9.13 -7.43 -20.39
CA GLN A 162 -9.08 -8.87 -20.55
C GLN A 162 -9.67 -9.54 -19.32
N ASP A 163 -10.57 -10.49 -19.50
CA ASP A 163 -11.15 -11.22 -18.36
C ASP A 163 -10.07 -12.02 -17.61
N VAL A 164 -10.22 -12.11 -16.29
CA VAL A 164 -9.39 -13.02 -15.49
C VAL A 164 -9.76 -14.46 -15.86
N PRO A 165 -8.77 -15.34 -16.15
CA PRO A 165 -9.03 -16.74 -16.44
C PRO A 165 -9.89 -17.40 -15.36
N ALA A 166 -10.80 -18.30 -15.77
CA ALA A 166 -11.78 -18.91 -14.86
C ALA A 166 -11.13 -19.75 -13.75
N ASP A 167 -9.95 -20.33 -14.01
CA ASP A 167 -9.13 -21.05 -13.02
C ASP A 167 -8.45 -20.14 -12.00
N LEU A 168 -8.53 -18.82 -12.20
CA LEU A 168 -8.00 -17.77 -11.33
C LEU A 168 -9.11 -16.79 -10.88
N ASP A 169 -10.38 -17.20 -10.96
CA ASP A 169 -11.55 -16.37 -10.63
C ASP A 169 -11.63 -15.95 -9.15
N SER A 170 -10.84 -16.57 -8.28
CA SER A 170 -10.66 -16.24 -6.87
C SER A 170 -9.60 -15.16 -6.62
N ALA A 171 -8.83 -14.79 -7.65
CA ALA A 171 -7.85 -13.71 -7.57
C ALA A 171 -8.56 -12.36 -7.37
N ARG A 172 -8.13 -11.61 -6.36
CA ARG A 172 -8.68 -10.29 -5.99
C ARG A 172 -7.60 -9.22 -5.85
N SER A 173 -6.35 -9.59 -6.06
CA SER A 173 -5.19 -8.72 -5.97
C SER A 173 -4.29 -8.93 -7.18
N LEU A 174 -3.80 -7.81 -7.73
CA LEU A 174 -2.81 -7.77 -8.79
C LEU A 174 -1.65 -6.89 -8.36
N THR A 175 -0.43 -7.36 -8.60
CA THR A 175 0.79 -6.59 -8.38
C THR A 175 1.59 -6.53 -9.67
N ASN A 176 1.90 -5.33 -10.13
CA ASN A 176 2.83 -5.11 -11.23
C ASN A 176 4.25 -5.16 -10.67
N GLY A 177 4.88 -6.33 -10.72
CA GLY A 177 6.24 -6.55 -10.28
C GLY A 177 7.24 -5.71 -11.07
N ARG A 178 8.25 -5.19 -10.36
CA ARG A 178 9.34 -4.41 -10.95
C ARG A 178 10.28 -5.23 -11.84
N ASP A 179 10.22 -6.55 -11.70
CA ASP A 179 10.88 -7.53 -12.55
C ASP A 179 10.12 -7.82 -13.86
N GLY A 180 9.07 -7.05 -14.15
CA GLY A 180 8.23 -7.20 -15.34
C GLY A 180 7.22 -8.36 -15.25
N ARG A 181 7.08 -8.99 -14.08
CA ARG A 181 6.03 -9.98 -13.83
C ARG A 181 4.78 -9.31 -13.31
N LEU A 182 3.63 -9.78 -13.77
CA LEU A 182 2.34 -9.57 -13.12
C LEU A 182 2.11 -10.71 -12.14
N TRP A 183 1.69 -10.38 -10.93
CA TRP A 183 1.35 -11.34 -9.90
C TRP A 183 -0.12 -11.24 -9.55
N LEU A 184 -0.82 -12.37 -9.66
CA LEU A 184 -2.17 -12.53 -9.14
C LEU A 184 -2.11 -13.19 -7.77
N ALA A 185 -2.97 -12.74 -6.86
CA ALA A 185 -3.21 -13.41 -5.60
C ALA A 185 -4.68 -13.31 -5.20
N GLY A 186 -5.13 -14.31 -4.45
CA GLY A 186 -6.51 -14.42 -4.00
C GLY A 186 -6.67 -15.50 -2.95
N VAL A 187 -7.93 -15.84 -2.68
CA VAL A 187 -8.28 -16.85 -1.70
C VAL A 187 -9.30 -17.80 -2.29
N ASP A 188 -8.95 -19.09 -2.32
CA ASP A 188 -9.84 -20.16 -2.76
C ASP A 188 -9.98 -21.19 -1.65
N GLY A 189 -11.21 -21.52 -1.26
CA GLY A 189 -11.48 -22.46 -0.16
C GLY A 189 -10.80 -22.11 1.16
N GLY A 190 -10.55 -20.82 1.44
CA GLY A 190 -9.83 -20.37 2.64
C GLY A 190 -8.30 -20.52 2.55
N ARG A 191 -7.76 -20.85 1.39
CA ARG A 191 -6.32 -21.00 1.12
C ARG A 191 -5.84 -19.86 0.22
N ALA A 192 -4.63 -19.36 0.46
CA ALA A 192 -4.01 -18.41 -0.45
C ALA A 192 -3.68 -19.10 -1.78
N VAL A 193 -4.06 -18.47 -2.87
CA VAL A 193 -3.72 -18.89 -4.24
C VAL A 193 -2.98 -17.76 -4.94
N THR A 194 -2.11 -18.11 -5.88
CA THR A 194 -1.32 -17.14 -6.63
C THR A 194 -0.86 -17.70 -7.96
N ALA A 195 -0.67 -16.80 -8.92
CA ALA A 195 -0.13 -17.08 -10.22
C ALA A 195 0.72 -15.91 -10.69
N TYR A 196 1.63 -16.12 -11.64
CA TYR A 196 2.43 -15.06 -12.23
C TYR A 196 2.45 -15.14 -13.75
N GLY A 197 2.61 -13.99 -14.40
CA GLY A 197 2.64 -13.86 -15.85
C GLY A 197 3.53 -12.70 -16.29
N LYS A 198 3.79 -12.56 -17.59
CA LYS A 198 4.46 -11.36 -18.15
C LYS A 198 3.49 -10.39 -18.81
N SER A 199 2.26 -10.83 -19.05
CA SER A 199 1.19 -10.07 -19.65
C SER A 199 -0.12 -10.46 -18.97
N ALA A 200 -1.14 -9.63 -19.12
CA ALA A 200 -2.48 -10.02 -18.74
C ALA A 200 -2.92 -11.28 -19.50
N GLY A 201 -3.75 -12.10 -18.85
CA GLY A 201 -4.33 -13.33 -19.39
C GLY A 201 -3.42 -14.55 -19.57
N HIS A 202 -2.11 -14.42 -19.38
CA HIS A 202 -1.17 -15.56 -19.46
C HIS A 202 -0.45 -15.74 -18.13
N PHE A 203 -1.05 -16.54 -17.25
CA PHE A 203 -0.58 -16.78 -15.90
C PHE A 203 -0.21 -18.25 -15.70
N THR A 204 0.87 -18.48 -14.98
CA THR A 204 1.28 -19.80 -14.49
C THR A 204 0.95 -19.86 -13.00
N PRO A 205 0.04 -20.76 -12.57
CA PRO A 205 -0.21 -21.00 -11.15
C PRO A 205 1.08 -21.37 -10.43
N LEU A 206 1.24 -20.85 -9.21
CA LEU A 206 2.40 -21.16 -8.37
C LEU A 206 1.90 -21.73 -7.05
N ALA A 207 2.31 -22.96 -6.74
CA ALA A 207 1.87 -23.66 -5.54
C ALA A 207 2.25 -22.89 -4.27
N VAL A 208 1.27 -22.67 -3.39
CA VAL A 208 1.45 -22.04 -2.08
C VAL A 208 1.42 -23.13 -1.01
N PRO A 209 2.55 -23.44 -0.35
CA PRO A 209 2.56 -24.43 0.72
C PRO A 209 1.70 -23.98 1.90
N GLU A 210 1.06 -24.93 2.57
CA GLU A 210 0.26 -24.64 3.75
C GLU A 210 1.12 -24.05 4.89
N GLN A 211 0.50 -23.20 5.70
CA GLN A 211 1.07 -22.67 6.93
C GLN A 211 0.06 -22.79 8.07
N PRO A 212 0.52 -23.00 9.32
CA PRO A 212 -0.35 -22.92 10.48
C PRO A 212 -0.94 -21.52 10.60
N GLY A 213 -2.26 -21.44 10.82
CA GLY A 213 -2.98 -20.17 10.96
C GLY A 213 -4.49 -20.40 11.03
N GLY A 214 -5.22 -19.31 11.22
CA GLY A 214 -6.65 -19.20 11.00
C GLY A 214 -7.03 -19.03 9.52
N THR A 215 -8.32 -18.79 9.30
CA THR A 215 -8.89 -18.65 7.95
C THR A 215 -8.36 -17.41 7.24
N ILE A 216 -7.77 -17.61 6.06
CA ILE A 216 -7.35 -16.55 5.15
C ILE A 216 -8.60 -15.96 4.50
N TRP A 217 -8.69 -14.64 4.41
CA TRP A 217 -9.79 -13.96 3.71
C TRP A 217 -9.30 -12.99 2.62
N ASN A 218 -8.02 -12.62 2.64
CA ASN A 218 -7.36 -11.85 1.59
C ASN A 218 -5.92 -12.33 1.37
N ALA A 219 -5.44 -12.25 0.13
CA ALA A 219 -4.04 -12.50 -0.19
C ALA A 219 -3.55 -11.53 -1.27
N ARG A 220 -2.28 -11.11 -1.15
CA ARG A 220 -1.63 -10.20 -2.09
C ARG A 220 -0.15 -10.56 -2.23
N VAL A 221 0.40 -10.30 -3.42
CA VAL A 221 1.85 -10.25 -3.57
C VAL A 221 2.35 -8.84 -3.21
N ALA A 222 3.53 -8.77 -2.62
CA ALA A 222 4.23 -7.53 -2.31
C ALA A 222 5.67 -7.65 -2.79
N THR A 223 6.12 -6.71 -3.61
CA THR A 223 7.47 -6.69 -4.16
C THR A 223 8.25 -5.50 -3.63
N SER A 224 9.52 -5.66 -3.29
CA SER A 224 10.41 -4.52 -3.03
C SER A 224 10.56 -3.64 -4.27
N ALA A 225 10.96 -2.38 -4.09
CA ALA A 225 11.13 -1.43 -5.19
C ALA A 225 12.20 -1.85 -6.22
N ASP A 226 13.18 -2.66 -5.84
CA ASP A 226 14.17 -3.24 -6.75
C ASP A 226 13.71 -4.58 -7.37
N GLY A 227 12.52 -5.06 -7.01
CA GLY A 227 11.95 -6.33 -7.48
C GLY A 227 12.65 -7.59 -6.98
N ARG A 228 13.66 -7.47 -6.11
CA ARG A 228 14.46 -8.62 -5.64
C ARG A 228 13.76 -9.42 -4.55
N ASP A 229 12.94 -8.76 -3.74
CA ASP A 229 12.17 -9.39 -2.69
C ASP A 229 10.72 -9.49 -3.12
N VAL A 230 10.21 -10.72 -3.23
CA VAL A 230 8.82 -10.99 -3.57
C VAL A 230 8.21 -11.81 -2.43
N TRP A 231 7.12 -11.28 -1.88
CA TRP A 231 6.42 -11.85 -0.73
C TRP A 231 4.96 -12.10 -1.09
N LEU A 232 4.42 -13.25 -0.69
CA LEU A 232 2.98 -13.46 -0.62
C LEU A 232 2.56 -13.15 0.82
N VAL A 233 1.59 -12.28 0.98
CA VAL A 233 1.03 -11.86 2.27
C VAL A 233 -0.45 -12.24 2.27
N ALA A 234 -0.86 -13.07 3.22
CA ALA A 234 -2.25 -13.48 3.39
C ALA A 234 -2.78 -12.98 4.74
N ASP A 235 -3.78 -12.11 4.67
CA ASP A 235 -4.44 -11.57 5.85
C ASP A 235 -5.44 -12.60 6.40
N GLN A 236 -5.37 -12.79 7.71
CA GLN A 236 -6.24 -13.69 8.46
C GLN A 236 -7.42 -12.92 9.03
N GLU A 237 -8.53 -13.63 9.30
CA GLU A 237 -9.76 -13.12 9.94
C GLU A 237 -10.29 -11.78 9.41
N GLN A 238 -11.46 -11.77 8.78
CA GLN A 238 -12.07 -10.50 8.39
C GLN A 238 -12.37 -9.66 9.65
N ALA A 239 -11.77 -8.47 9.76
CA ALA A 239 -12.15 -7.52 10.79
C ALA A 239 -13.67 -7.29 10.68
N SER A 240 -14.43 -7.64 11.72
CA SER A 240 -15.87 -7.43 11.73
C SER A 240 -16.10 -5.94 11.47
N SER A 241 -16.83 -5.62 10.41
CA SER A 241 -17.12 -4.26 9.94
C SER A 241 -18.05 -3.48 10.89
N GLY A 242 -17.96 -3.73 12.20
CA GLY A 242 -18.78 -3.14 13.26
C GLY A 242 -18.55 -1.64 13.48
N GLY A 243 -17.63 -1.02 12.74
CA GLY A 243 -17.55 0.42 12.58
C GLY A 243 -18.35 0.87 11.37
N GLN A 244 -19.61 1.26 11.57
CA GLN A 244 -20.48 1.95 10.62
C GLN A 244 -20.00 3.38 10.28
N GLY A 245 -18.70 3.56 10.01
CA GLY A 245 -18.14 4.78 9.44
C GLY A 245 -18.11 4.65 7.93
N GLY A 246 -19.14 5.15 7.24
CA GLY A 246 -19.29 5.08 5.79
C GLY A 246 -18.18 5.76 4.99
N GLY A 247 -17.08 5.04 4.79
CA GLY A 247 -16.00 5.40 3.87
C GLY A 247 -15.57 4.18 3.07
N ARG A 248 -16.41 3.74 2.12
CA ARG A 248 -16.13 2.57 1.26
C ARG A 248 -14.89 2.72 0.36
N LEU A 249 -14.18 3.84 0.39
CA LEU A 249 -13.01 4.10 -0.47
C LEU A 249 -11.88 4.89 0.23
N ALA A 250 -11.72 4.83 1.55
CA ALA A 250 -10.65 5.60 2.20
C ALA A 250 -9.28 4.90 2.07
N VAL A 251 -8.47 5.36 1.12
CA VAL A 251 -7.00 5.20 1.06
C VAL A 251 -6.50 3.85 0.52
N ARG A 252 -5.86 3.90 -0.65
CA ARG A 252 -5.02 2.85 -1.25
C ARG A 252 -3.93 2.30 -0.32
N HIS A 253 -3.54 3.13 0.65
CA HIS A 253 -2.56 2.93 1.70
C HIS A 253 -3.17 2.91 3.13
N ALA A 254 -4.49 2.85 3.34
CA ALA A 254 -5.03 2.73 4.72
C ALA A 254 -6.36 1.98 4.85
N ALA A 255 -7.13 1.80 3.76
CA ALA A 255 -8.18 0.79 3.66
C ALA A 255 -7.77 -0.37 2.75
N ALA A 256 -6.49 -0.76 2.79
CA ALA A 256 -6.21 -2.18 2.69
C ALA A 256 -7.04 -2.80 3.82
N ARG A 257 -8.17 -3.41 3.46
CA ARG A 257 -9.08 -4.11 4.38
C ARG A 257 -8.18 -4.88 5.35
N LYS A 258 -8.04 -4.40 6.58
CA LYS A 258 -7.08 -4.99 7.50
C LYS A 258 -7.69 -6.30 7.98
N GLY A 259 -6.98 -7.40 7.80
CA GLY A 259 -7.28 -8.61 8.54
C GLY A 259 -6.98 -8.38 10.01
N THR A 260 -7.46 -9.28 10.86
CA THR A 260 -7.03 -9.33 12.24
C THR A 260 -6.12 -10.52 12.49
N GLY A 261 -5.16 -10.32 13.40
CA GLY A 261 -4.09 -11.29 13.63
C GLY A 261 -2.88 -11.08 12.72
N LEU A 262 -1.82 -11.82 13.01
CA LEU A 262 -0.58 -11.76 12.23
C LEU A 262 -0.87 -12.27 10.81
N PRO A 263 -0.35 -11.67 9.74
CA PRO A 263 -0.51 -12.24 8.40
C PRO A 263 0.29 -13.54 8.27
N LEU A 264 -0.17 -14.46 7.42
CA LEU A 264 0.66 -15.56 6.93
C LEU A 264 1.53 -15.04 5.78
N ILE A 265 2.82 -15.36 5.80
CA ILE A 265 3.77 -14.81 4.82
C ILE A 265 4.63 -15.89 4.17
N TRP A 266 4.85 -15.79 2.87
CA TRP A 266 5.77 -16.62 2.12
C TRP A 266 6.75 -15.75 1.36
N GLN A 267 8.00 -16.19 1.27
CA GLN A 267 9.01 -15.52 0.46
C GLN A 267 9.25 -16.34 -0.80
N LEU A 268 9.32 -15.69 -1.96
CA LEU A 268 9.71 -16.35 -3.19
C LEU A 268 11.22 -16.63 -3.16
N GLN A 269 11.61 -17.90 -3.21
CA GLN A 269 13.00 -18.33 -3.27
C GLN A 269 13.17 -19.41 -4.34
N GLY A 270 14.13 -19.22 -5.24
CA GLY A 270 14.38 -20.19 -6.32
C GLY A 270 13.16 -20.44 -7.21
N GLY A 271 12.23 -19.47 -7.33
CA GLY A 271 10.99 -19.60 -8.10
C GLY A 271 9.82 -20.25 -7.36
N SER A 272 9.98 -20.62 -6.09
CA SER A 272 8.95 -21.28 -5.27
C SER A 272 8.63 -20.48 -4.02
N TRP A 273 7.40 -20.57 -3.53
CA TRP A 273 7.02 -20.00 -2.25
C TRP A 273 7.61 -20.80 -1.09
N VAL A 274 8.36 -20.13 -0.22
CA VAL A 274 8.89 -20.69 1.02
C VAL A 274 8.14 -20.08 2.20
N PRO A 275 7.45 -20.88 3.02
CA PRO A 275 6.82 -20.40 4.25
C PRO A 275 7.77 -19.66 5.17
N ARG A 276 7.33 -18.53 5.73
CA ARG A 276 8.07 -17.74 6.72
C ARG A 276 7.21 -17.44 7.96
N PRO A 277 6.82 -18.45 8.77
CA PRO A 277 5.97 -18.25 9.93
C PRO A 277 6.52 -17.14 10.84
N ILE A 278 5.65 -16.24 11.28
CA ILE A 278 6.06 -15.12 12.14
C ILE A 278 6.34 -15.65 13.54
N THR A 279 7.52 -15.34 14.06
CA THR A 279 7.97 -15.74 15.40
C THR A 279 8.53 -14.54 16.16
N GLY A 280 8.58 -14.63 17.50
CA GLY A 280 9.07 -13.54 18.35
C GLY A 280 8.07 -12.41 18.63
N ILE A 281 6.82 -12.54 18.15
CA ILE A 281 5.70 -11.66 18.46
C ILE A 281 4.55 -12.50 18.99
N THR A 282 3.91 -12.04 20.05
CA THR A 282 2.62 -12.59 20.50
C THR A 282 1.51 -11.91 19.72
N GLN A 283 0.74 -12.70 18.97
CA GLN A 283 -0.44 -12.18 18.29
C GLN A 283 -1.49 -11.73 19.29
N GLU A 284 -1.95 -10.49 19.17
CA GLU A 284 -3.18 -10.04 19.79
C GLU A 284 -4.37 -10.37 18.91
N ARG A 285 -5.35 -11.06 19.49
CA ARG A 285 -6.54 -11.48 18.77
C ARG A 285 -7.36 -10.26 18.37
N ARG A 286 -7.91 -10.25 17.15
CA ARG A 286 -8.74 -9.15 16.61
C ARG A 286 -8.02 -7.81 16.45
N MET A 287 -6.69 -7.80 16.54
CA MET A 287 -5.90 -6.61 16.28
C MET A 287 -5.32 -6.62 14.86
N PRO A 288 -5.29 -5.47 14.17
CA PRO A 288 -4.72 -5.39 12.84
C PRO A 288 -3.20 -5.36 12.87
N TYR A 289 -2.59 -6.04 11.90
CA TYR A 289 -1.15 -5.95 11.61
C TYR A 289 -0.97 -5.55 10.15
N ALA A 290 0.12 -4.84 9.85
CA ALA A 290 0.48 -4.48 8.50
C ALA A 290 1.92 -4.87 8.21
N VAL A 291 2.18 -5.31 6.98
CA VAL A 291 3.53 -5.63 6.51
C VAL A 291 3.82 -5.01 5.15
N ALA A 292 5.07 -4.62 4.95
CA ALA A 292 5.54 -4.01 3.70
C ALA A 292 6.98 -4.45 3.38
N PRO A 293 7.34 -4.71 2.11
CA PRO A 293 8.72 -4.98 1.73
C PRO A 293 9.65 -3.83 2.12
N ALA A 294 10.59 -4.09 3.02
CA ALA A 294 11.60 -3.11 3.41
C ALA A 294 12.83 -3.16 2.47
N GLY A 295 12.95 -4.18 1.62
CA GLY A 295 14.15 -4.45 0.82
C GLY A 295 15.16 -5.31 1.59
N GLY A 296 16.20 -5.81 0.91
CA GLY A 296 17.25 -6.60 1.53
C GLY A 296 16.79 -7.96 2.09
N GLY A 297 15.65 -8.47 1.63
CA GLY A 297 15.03 -9.69 2.15
C GLY A 297 14.26 -9.51 3.45
N LEU A 298 13.90 -8.28 3.81
CA LEU A 298 13.13 -7.95 5.01
C LEU A 298 11.71 -7.47 4.69
N LEU A 299 10.78 -7.77 5.59
CA LEU A 299 9.48 -7.10 5.70
C LEU A 299 9.49 -6.16 6.91
N ALA A 300 9.03 -4.92 6.77
CA ALA A 300 8.60 -4.14 7.92
C ALA A 300 7.28 -4.71 8.45
N ILE A 301 7.10 -4.72 9.77
CA ILE A 301 5.86 -5.13 10.43
C ILE A 301 5.44 -4.10 11.48
N THR A 302 4.15 -3.80 11.51
CA THR A 302 3.53 -2.89 12.49
C THR A 302 2.23 -3.48 13.04
N GLY A 303 1.88 -3.13 14.28
CA GLY A 303 0.70 -3.58 15.00
C GLY A 303 0.60 -2.88 16.36
N PRO A 304 -0.36 -3.26 17.24
CA PRO A 304 -0.63 -2.56 18.49
C PRO A 304 0.61 -2.28 19.35
N ASP A 305 1.44 -3.32 19.54
CA ASP A 305 2.63 -3.26 20.39
C ASP A 305 3.92 -3.62 19.64
N VAL A 306 3.90 -3.64 18.30
CA VAL A 306 5.06 -4.03 17.49
C VAL A 306 5.37 -3.02 16.40
N SER A 307 6.66 -2.74 16.24
CA SER A 307 7.22 -1.98 15.13
C SER A 307 8.66 -2.43 14.94
N GLY A 308 8.92 -3.10 13.81
CA GLY A 308 10.23 -3.65 13.51
C GLY A 308 10.26 -4.34 12.16
N TYR A 309 11.12 -5.35 12.05
CA TYR A 309 11.33 -6.09 10.82
C TYR A 309 11.13 -7.60 11.01
N LEU A 310 10.84 -8.30 9.92
CA LEU A 310 10.87 -9.75 9.82
C LEU A 310 12.03 -10.16 8.92
N ASP A 311 12.98 -10.93 9.44
CA ASP A 311 14.02 -11.61 8.67
C ASP A 311 13.71 -13.11 8.65
N GLY A 312 13.33 -13.62 7.48
CA GLY A 312 12.93 -15.03 7.36
C GLY A 312 11.76 -15.44 8.28
N GLY A 313 10.92 -14.49 8.70
CA GLY A 313 9.80 -14.70 9.63
C GLY A 313 10.15 -14.44 11.11
N ALA A 314 11.43 -14.33 11.47
CA ALA A 314 11.81 -13.94 12.82
C ALA A 314 11.66 -12.44 13.02
N TYR A 315 10.94 -12.03 14.05
CA TYR A 315 10.81 -10.62 14.42
C TYR A 315 12.11 -10.09 15.00
N ILE A 316 12.51 -8.93 14.49
CA ILE A 316 13.64 -8.16 14.97
C ILE A 316 13.09 -6.79 15.37
N PRO A 317 13.11 -6.43 16.66
CA PRO A 317 12.71 -5.10 17.09
C PRO A 317 13.63 -4.06 16.43
N SER A 318 13.06 -2.94 16.00
CA SER A 318 13.82 -1.81 15.47
C SER A 318 13.71 -0.64 16.44
N PRO A 319 14.65 -0.48 17.39
CA PRO A 319 14.68 0.68 18.25
C PRO A 319 14.58 1.97 17.42
N GLY A 320 13.69 2.89 17.81
CA GLY A 320 13.50 4.16 17.13
C GLY A 320 12.61 4.14 15.87
N MET A 321 12.15 2.96 15.43
CA MET A 321 11.03 2.89 14.48
C MET A 321 9.76 3.45 15.16
N PRO A 322 9.02 4.37 14.52
CA PRO A 322 7.78 4.90 15.07
C PRO A 322 6.78 3.78 15.36
N ARG A 323 5.93 3.98 16.38
CA ARG A 323 4.78 3.10 16.61
C ARG A 323 3.71 3.43 15.57
N LEU A 324 3.47 2.48 14.68
CA LEU A 324 2.56 2.64 13.55
C LEU A 324 1.39 1.67 13.66
N ASP A 325 0.19 2.11 13.28
CA ASP A 325 -0.97 1.22 13.14
C ASP A 325 -1.04 0.59 11.74
N TRP A 326 -0.28 1.15 10.79
CA TRP A 326 -0.21 0.68 9.42
C TRP A 326 1.13 1.07 8.76
N VAL A 327 1.62 0.19 7.89
CA VAL A 327 2.77 0.44 7.01
C VAL A 327 2.50 -0.14 5.62
N GLY A 328 2.97 0.58 4.60
CA GLY A 328 3.02 0.14 3.21
C GLY A 328 4.25 0.68 2.51
N GLN A 329 4.37 0.37 1.22
CA GLN A 329 5.47 0.84 0.38
C GLN A 329 4.91 1.71 -0.76
N LEU A 330 5.55 2.85 -0.99
CA LEU A 330 5.32 3.72 -2.14
C LEU A 330 6.10 3.21 -3.37
N PRO A 331 5.73 3.64 -4.59
CA PRO A 331 6.39 3.18 -5.82
C PRO A 331 7.92 3.33 -5.86
N ASP A 332 8.49 4.31 -5.16
CA ASP A 332 9.93 4.57 -5.09
C ASP A 332 10.67 3.73 -4.02
N GLY A 333 9.95 2.89 -3.27
CA GLY A 333 10.50 2.05 -2.20
C GLY A 333 10.49 2.69 -0.81
N THR A 334 10.00 3.92 -0.70
CA THR A 334 9.75 4.59 0.58
C THR A 334 8.70 3.79 1.36
N LEU A 335 8.97 3.48 2.63
CA LEU A 335 7.89 3.00 3.49
C LEU A 335 7.06 4.20 3.93
N TYR A 336 5.76 4.05 3.79
CA TYR A 336 4.77 5.02 4.22
C TYR A 336 4.04 4.44 5.41
N GLY A 337 4.00 5.19 6.50
CA GLY A 337 3.41 4.78 7.78
C GLY A 337 2.39 5.77 8.27
N ARG A 338 1.44 5.28 9.05
CA ARG A 338 0.46 6.09 9.78
C ARG A 338 0.38 5.62 11.23
N ASP A 339 -0.07 6.54 12.07
CA ASP A 339 -0.60 6.24 13.39
C ASP A 339 -2.04 6.79 13.47
N ASN A 340 -2.63 6.76 14.65
CA ASN A 340 -3.98 7.28 14.90
C ASN A 340 -4.03 8.80 15.12
N GLN A 341 -2.92 9.54 14.97
CA GLN A 341 -2.89 10.98 15.17
C GLN A 341 -3.29 11.73 13.89
N PRO A 342 -4.30 12.61 13.94
CA PRO A 342 -4.70 13.41 12.79
C PRO A 342 -3.55 14.27 12.25
N GLY A 343 -3.37 14.26 10.92
CA GLY A 343 -2.35 15.04 10.23
C GLY A 343 -0.92 14.53 10.40
N MET A 344 -0.72 13.37 11.04
CA MET A 344 0.58 12.73 11.21
C MET A 344 0.78 11.61 10.18
N THR A 345 1.96 11.58 9.57
CA THR A 345 2.39 10.44 8.75
C THR A 345 3.90 10.26 8.84
N TYR A 346 4.39 9.10 8.41
CA TYR A 346 5.79 8.73 8.52
C TYR A 346 6.32 8.26 7.17
N LEU A 347 7.47 8.78 6.77
CA LEU A 347 8.20 8.36 5.57
C LEU A 347 9.50 7.70 5.98
N SER A 348 9.80 6.55 5.41
CA SER A 348 11.07 5.85 5.64
C SER A 348 11.80 5.64 4.33
N THR A 349 12.94 6.31 4.17
CA THR A 349 13.82 6.13 3.00
C THR A 349 14.97 5.17 3.33
N GLY A 350 15.52 4.48 2.33
CA GLY A 350 16.58 3.49 2.50
C GLY A 350 16.13 2.07 2.13
N THR A 351 16.89 1.07 2.57
CA THR A 351 16.65 -0.35 2.24
C THR A 351 16.98 -1.28 3.40
N GLY A 352 16.23 -2.37 3.52
CA GLY A 352 16.30 -3.28 4.65
C GLY A 352 16.11 -2.56 5.98
N ALA A 353 16.96 -2.87 6.95
CA ALA A 353 16.97 -2.22 8.26
C ALA A 353 17.69 -0.86 8.27
N ARG A 354 18.43 -0.53 7.20
CA ARG A 354 19.15 0.76 7.07
C ARG A 354 18.22 1.80 6.48
N ARG A 355 17.31 2.29 7.32
CA ARG A 355 16.29 3.24 6.93
C ARG A 355 16.25 4.44 7.87
N THR A 356 15.97 5.60 7.30
CA THR A 356 15.77 6.86 8.04
C THR A 356 14.31 7.21 8.03
N TRP A 357 13.72 7.36 9.22
CA TRP A 357 12.33 7.74 9.38
C TRP A 357 12.18 9.25 9.48
N THR A 358 11.13 9.78 8.89
CA THR A 358 10.72 11.18 8.96
C THR A 358 9.26 11.24 9.33
N ALA A 359 8.97 11.71 10.54
CA ALA A 359 7.64 12.08 10.99
C ALA A 359 7.24 13.42 10.34
N VAL A 360 6.14 13.44 9.60
CA VAL A 360 5.58 14.63 8.97
C VAL A 360 4.24 14.93 9.62
N LYS A 361 4.19 16.04 10.36
CA LYS A 361 2.96 16.56 10.98
C LYS A 361 2.52 17.83 10.28
N VAL A 362 1.29 17.85 9.78
CA VAL A 362 0.66 19.08 9.27
C VAL A 362 -0.40 19.55 10.25
N THR A 363 -0.42 20.85 10.52
CA THR A 363 -1.44 21.48 11.36
C THR A 363 -2.01 22.72 10.69
N ALA A 364 -3.19 23.14 11.15
CA ALA A 364 -3.67 24.51 11.00
C ALA A 364 -2.85 25.49 11.86
#